data_AF-A0A1H6CWU4-F1
#
_entry.id   AF-A0A1H6CWU4-F1
#
_cell.length_a   1.000
_cell.length_b   1.000
_cell.length_c   1.000
_cell.angle_alpha   90.00
_cell.angle_beta   90.00
_cell.angle_gamma   90.00
#
_symmetry.space_group_name_H-M   'P 1'
#
loop_
_entity.id
_entity.type
_entity.pdbx_description
1 polymer ?
#
loop_
_entity_poly.entity_id
_entity_poly.type
_entity_poly.pdbx_seq_one_letter_code
_entity_poly.pdbx_strand_id
1 'polypeptide(L)'
;MRNVATDRYLRERMMLYTQNNPKRYAGWAALIGTIFGLPLGTLLAVVLEGWPLPWPTALLPIIGMGIACGAFPATVVLYSLRRIKPLPPDTDPAQLRTALKLVGAGVPGADPATNALAARVAEQTLSYPQWTKTITVGFLGLTGLGIFVTVQRIQDDNGEALQSIAFTLYAVVGLILTQVMAARRNRNATKLREAVLHDTPRPNEAPER
;
A
#
# COMPACT_ATOMS: atom_id res chain seq x y z
N MET A 1 -31.53 -12.72 -8.53
CA MET A 1 -30.94 -11.66 -9.38
C MET A 1 -29.88 -10.92 -8.58
N ARG A 2 -28.58 -11.14 -8.84
CA ARG A 2 -27.49 -10.36 -8.22
C ARG A 2 -27.53 -8.96 -8.83
N ASN A 3 -27.72 -7.93 -8.01
CA ASN A 3 -27.74 -6.54 -8.45
C ASN A 3 -26.40 -6.19 -9.13
N VAL A 4 -26.42 -5.97 -10.44
CA VAL A 4 -25.23 -5.61 -11.24
C VAL A 4 -24.63 -4.26 -10.80
N ALA A 5 -25.44 -3.40 -10.15
CA ALA A 5 -24.99 -2.15 -9.54
C ALA A 5 -24.08 -2.36 -8.30
N THR A 6 -24.17 -3.52 -7.64
CA THR A 6 -23.40 -3.82 -6.40
C THR A 6 -21.91 -4.04 -6.70
N ASP A 7 -21.57 -4.57 -7.87
CA ASP A 7 -20.18 -4.86 -8.26
C ASP A 7 -19.41 -3.60 -8.67
N ARG A 8 -20.08 -2.63 -9.30
CA ARG A 8 -19.43 -1.45 -9.91
C ARG A 8 -18.76 -0.51 -8.89
N TYR A 9 -19.13 -0.61 -7.60
CA TYR A 9 -18.62 0.20 -6.49
C TYR A 9 -18.06 -0.64 -5.33
N LEU A 10 -17.65 -1.88 -5.61
CA LEU A 10 -17.15 -2.80 -4.59
C LEU A 10 -15.92 -2.22 -3.86
N ARG A 11 -15.03 -1.55 -4.60
CA ARG A 11 -13.81 -0.93 -4.04
C ARG A 11 -14.14 0.18 -3.05
N GLU A 12 -15.06 1.07 -3.40
CA GLU A 12 -15.46 2.21 -2.57
C GLU A 12 -16.20 1.74 -1.31
N ARG A 13 -17.06 0.72 -1.45
CA ARG A 13 -17.71 0.08 -0.29
C ARG A 13 -16.71 -0.62 0.61
N MET A 14 -15.72 -1.32 0.05
CA MET A 14 -14.63 -1.90 0.84
C MET A 14 -13.83 -0.80 1.55
N MET A 15 -13.56 0.33 0.91
CA MET A 15 -12.85 1.45 1.55
C MET A 15 -13.64 2.02 2.75
N LEU A 16 -14.94 2.26 2.59
CA LEU A 16 -15.81 2.71 3.69
C LEU A 16 -15.91 1.66 4.81
N TYR A 17 -16.07 0.39 4.42
CA TYR A 17 -16.11 -0.73 5.37
C TYR A 17 -14.80 -0.85 6.18
N THR A 18 -13.66 -0.71 5.51
CA THR A 18 -12.33 -0.77 6.13
C THR A 18 -12.12 0.37 7.12
N GLN A 19 -12.59 1.58 6.81
CA GLN A 19 -12.52 2.71 7.74
C GLN A 19 -13.39 2.49 8.98
N ASN A 20 -14.56 1.88 8.83
CA ASN A 20 -15.49 1.64 9.94
C ASN A 20 -15.15 0.38 10.76
N ASN A 21 -14.42 -0.59 10.20
CA ASN A 21 -14.05 -1.84 10.86
C ASN A 21 -12.53 -2.12 10.82
N PRO A 22 -11.68 -1.24 11.38
CA PRO A 22 -10.23 -1.31 11.22
C PRO A 22 -9.62 -2.61 11.79
N LYS A 23 -10.14 -3.11 12.93
CA LYS A 23 -9.64 -4.34 13.56
C LYS A 23 -9.87 -5.58 12.70
N ARG A 24 -11.06 -5.69 12.09
CA ARG A 24 -11.42 -6.83 11.24
C ARG A 24 -10.60 -6.83 9.95
N TYR A 25 -10.40 -5.65 9.36
CA TYR A 25 -9.54 -5.52 8.18
C TYR A 25 -8.07 -5.79 8.51
N ALA A 26 -7.57 -5.35 9.67
CA ALA A 26 -6.21 -5.67 10.11
C ALA A 26 -6.01 -7.18 10.28
N GLY A 27 -7.00 -7.91 10.81
CA GLY A 27 -6.97 -9.37 10.88
C GLY A 27 -6.89 -10.02 9.49
N TRP A 28 -7.67 -9.55 8.52
CA TRP A 28 -7.59 -10.03 7.14
C TRP A 28 -6.24 -9.70 6.49
N ALA A 29 -5.74 -8.48 6.69
CA ALA A 29 -4.44 -8.05 6.18
C ALA A 29 -3.30 -8.89 6.77
N ALA A 30 -3.40 -9.25 8.06
CA ALA A 30 -2.47 -10.16 8.71
C ALA A 30 -2.49 -11.54 8.08
N LEU A 31 -3.69 -12.12 7.92
CA LEU A 31 -3.85 -13.46 7.34
C LEU A 31 -3.31 -13.53 5.91
N ILE A 32 -3.66 -12.56 5.07
CA ILE A 32 -3.16 -12.47 3.69
C ILE A 32 -1.64 -12.32 3.70
N GLY A 33 -1.12 -11.38 4.49
CA GLY A 33 0.31 -11.15 4.61
C GLY A 33 1.10 -12.39 5.05
N THR A 34 0.58 -13.15 6.02
CA THR A 34 1.19 -14.40 6.47
C THR A 34 1.21 -15.44 5.37
N ILE A 35 0.09 -15.66 4.67
CA ILE A 35 0.00 -16.66 3.59
C ILE A 35 1.01 -16.36 2.48
N PHE A 36 1.16 -15.09 2.09
CA PHE A 36 2.15 -14.67 1.09
C PHE A 36 3.59 -14.64 1.63
N GLY A 37 3.77 -14.45 2.94
CA GLY A 37 5.09 -14.47 3.59
C GLY A 37 5.69 -15.87 3.70
N LEU A 38 4.88 -16.92 3.77
CA LEU A 38 5.34 -18.30 3.90
C LEU A 38 6.20 -18.76 2.70
N PRO A 39 5.79 -18.60 1.42
CA PRO A 39 6.64 -18.90 0.27
C PRO A 39 7.97 -18.11 0.24
N LEU A 40 7.92 -16.86 0.70
CA LEU A 40 9.11 -16.00 0.80
C LEU A 40 10.08 -16.53 1.88
N GLY A 41 9.52 -16.99 2.99
CA GLY A 41 10.25 -17.64 4.07
C GLY A 41 10.83 -19.00 3.68
N THR A 42 10.13 -19.80 2.87
CA THR A 42 10.68 -21.06 2.32
C THR A 42 11.82 -20.80 1.36
N LEU A 43 11.72 -19.77 0.51
CA LEU A 43 12.82 -19.37 -0.37
C LEU A 43 14.04 -18.95 0.46
N LEU A 44 13.83 -18.15 1.51
CA LEU A 44 14.88 -17.76 2.45
C LEU A 44 15.49 -18.98 3.16
N ALA A 45 14.69 -19.97 3.54
CA ALA A 45 15.18 -21.21 4.16
C ALA A 45 16.08 -22.01 3.20
N VAL A 46 15.69 -22.20 1.94
CA VAL A 46 16.50 -22.89 0.92
C VAL A 46 17.83 -22.17 0.67
N VAL A 47 17.81 -20.84 0.68
CA VAL A 47 19.03 -20.02 0.59
C VAL A 47 19.94 -20.26 1.80
N LEU A 48 19.35 -20.42 2.97
CA LEU A 48 20.08 -20.67 4.21
C LEU A 48 20.45 -22.14 4.41
N GLU A 49 19.94 -23.09 3.62
CA GLU A 49 20.33 -24.53 3.71
C GLU A 49 21.79 -24.79 3.30
N GLY A 50 22.45 -23.83 2.63
CA GLY A 50 23.91 -23.82 2.49
C GLY A 50 24.66 -23.61 3.81
N TRP A 51 23.95 -23.22 4.88
CA TRP A 51 24.45 -23.24 6.25
C TRP A 51 24.04 -24.54 6.97
N PRO A 52 24.88 -25.08 7.87
CA PRO A 52 24.60 -26.30 8.63
C PRO A 52 23.55 -26.05 9.72
N LEU A 53 22.33 -25.74 9.33
CA LEU A 53 21.19 -25.50 10.21
C LEU A 53 20.41 -26.81 10.38
N PRO A 54 20.26 -27.34 11.61
CA PRO A 54 19.44 -28.51 11.85
C PRO A 54 17.97 -28.22 11.44
N TRP A 55 17.27 -29.24 10.93
CA TRP A 55 15.92 -29.10 10.35
C TRP A 55 14.89 -28.29 11.17
N PRO A 56 14.91 -28.25 12.52
CA PRO A 56 13.97 -27.39 13.27
C PRO A 56 14.28 -25.89 13.11
N THR A 57 15.56 -25.55 12.92
CA THR A 57 16.00 -24.15 12.77
C THR A 57 15.72 -23.60 11.37
N ALA A 58 15.63 -24.46 10.35
CA ALA A 58 15.18 -24.09 9.00
C ALA A 58 13.72 -23.60 8.96
N LEU A 59 12.90 -23.94 9.97
CA LEU A 59 11.53 -23.43 10.11
C LEU A 59 11.47 -21.99 10.63
N LEU A 60 12.52 -21.52 11.33
CA LEU A 60 12.56 -20.16 11.88
C LEU A 60 12.46 -19.05 10.82
N PRO A 61 13.21 -19.07 9.69
CA PRO A 61 13.03 -18.08 8.63
C PRO A 61 11.63 -18.15 7.99
N ILE A 62 11.04 -19.35 7.89
CA ILE A 62 9.70 -19.54 7.32
C ILE A 62 8.63 -18.88 8.20
N ILE A 63 8.62 -19.26 9.48
CA ILE A 63 7.68 -18.75 10.48
C ILE A 63 7.92 -17.26 10.71
N GLY A 64 9.18 -16.85 10.86
CA GLY A 64 9.58 -15.47 11.07
C GLY A 64 9.13 -14.56 9.93
N MET A 65 9.34 -14.98 8.68
CA MET A 65 8.90 -14.22 7.51
C MET A 65 7.38 -14.18 7.39
N GLY A 66 6.69 -15.31 7.64
CA GLY A 66 5.22 -15.34 7.67
C GLY A 66 4.65 -14.35 8.70
N ILE A 67 5.15 -14.38 9.94
CA ILE A 67 4.73 -13.46 10.99
C ILE A 67 5.06 -12.01 10.62
N ALA A 68 6.25 -11.72 10.10
CA ALA A 68 6.65 -10.37 9.72
C ALA A 68 5.76 -9.81 8.60
N CYS A 69 5.52 -10.61 7.56
CA CYS A 69 4.67 -10.25 6.43
C CYS A 69 3.19 -10.11 6.82
N GLY A 70 2.71 -10.81 7.85
CA GLY A 70 1.35 -10.62 8.37
C GLY A 70 1.24 -9.43 9.34
N ALA A 71 2.16 -9.32 10.29
CA ALA A 71 2.17 -8.25 11.29
C ALA A 71 2.33 -6.87 10.63
N PHE A 72 3.21 -6.74 9.64
CA PHE A 72 3.48 -5.47 8.97
C PHE A 72 2.22 -4.80 8.36
N PRO A 73 1.47 -5.42 7.42
CA PRO A 73 0.29 -4.80 6.84
C PRO A 73 -0.81 -4.57 7.89
N ALA A 74 -0.95 -5.44 8.89
CA ALA A 74 -1.91 -5.23 9.99
C ALA A 74 -1.55 -4.00 10.84
N THR A 75 -0.27 -3.83 11.18
CA THR A 75 0.22 -2.64 11.89
C THR A 75 0.04 -1.39 11.03
N VAL A 76 0.38 -1.44 9.74
CA VAL A 76 0.19 -0.33 8.79
C VAL A 76 -1.28 0.07 8.74
N VAL A 77 -2.20 -0.89 8.61
CA VAL A 77 -3.65 -0.65 8.61
C VAL A 77 -4.09 0.01 9.92
N LEU A 78 -3.79 -0.59 11.07
CA LEU A 78 -4.24 -0.09 12.36
C LEU A 78 -3.67 1.29 12.67
N TYR A 79 -2.39 1.48 12.42
CA TYR A 79 -1.72 2.74 12.71
C TYR A 79 -2.18 3.86 11.78
N SER A 80 -2.34 3.56 10.49
CA SER A 80 -2.78 4.55 9.52
C SER A 80 -4.25 4.94 9.73
N LEU A 81 -5.12 3.97 9.97
CA LEU A 81 -6.54 4.25 10.20
C LEU A 81 -6.79 4.98 11.52
N ARG A 82 -5.94 4.80 12.55
CA ARG A 82 -6.01 5.59 13.79
C ARG A 82 -5.69 7.08 13.60
N ARG A 83 -4.94 7.44 12.55
CA ARG A 83 -4.53 8.83 12.27
C ARG A 83 -5.47 9.55 11.31
N ILE A 84 -6.45 8.84 10.74
CA ILE A 84 -7.35 9.37 9.72
C ILE A 84 -8.71 9.63 10.35
N LYS A 85 -9.26 10.82 10.09
CA LYS A 85 -10.68 11.07 10.38
C LYS A 85 -11.52 10.24 9.41
N PRO A 86 -12.34 9.28 9.88
CA PRO A 86 -13.12 8.42 8.99
C PRO A 86 -14.08 9.25 8.13
N LEU A 87 -14.34 8.78 6.91
CA LEU A 87 -15.38 9.37 6.08
C LEU A 87 -16.76 9.09 6.71
N PRO A 88 -17.73 10.00 6.54
CA PRO A 88 -19.10 9.73 6.99
C PRO A 88 -19.61 8.41 6.39
N PRO A 89 -20.23 7.52 7.18
CA PRO A 89 -20.71 6.22 6.71
C PRO A 89 -21.75 6.33 5.60
N ASP A 90 -22.45 7.46 5.52
CA ASP A 90 -23.49 7.76 4.51
C ASP A 90 -22.92 8.39 3.22
N THR A 91 -21.60 8.41 3.04
CA THR A 91 -20.98 8.93 1.82
C THR A 91 -21.37 8.05 0.62
N ASP A 92 -21.97 8.64 -0.41
CA ASP A 92 -22.32 7.93 -1.63
C ASP A 92 -21.05 7.35 -2.32
N PRO A 93 -20.99 6.02 -2.56
CA PRO A 93 -19.88 5.39 -3.25
C PRO A 93 -19.59 5.98 -4.63
N ALA A 94 -20.61 6.47 -5.35
CA ALA A 94 -20.39 7.11 -6.65
C ALA A 94 -19.65 8.45 -6.50
N GLN A 95 -20.04 9.26 -5.52
CA GLN A 95 -19.36 10.52 -5.20
C GLN A 95 -17.93 10.28 -4.71
N LEU A 96 -17.71 9.26 -3.86
CA LEU A 96 -16.39 8.86 -3.40
C LEU A 96 -15.48 8.43 -4.56
N ARG A 97 -16.00 7.69 -5.54
CA ARG A 97 -15.25 7.30 -6.73
C ARG A 97 -14.79 8.51 -7.53
N THR A 98 -15.67 9.50 -7.72
CA THR A 98 -15.33 10.74 -8.43
C THR A 98 -14.27 11.53 -7.66
N ALA A 99 -14.43 11.67 -6.35
CA ALA A 99 -13.43 12.30 -5.49
C ALA A 99 -12.06 11.60 -5.56
N LEU A 100 -12.03 10.26 -5.52
CA LEU A 100 -10.80 9.48 -5.68
C LEU A 100 -10.14 9.68 -7.06
N LYS A 101 -10.93 9.80 -8.13
CA LYS A 101 -10.41 10.11 -9.47
C LYS A 101 -9.79 11.51 -9.51
N LEU A 102 -10.42 12.51 -8.90
CA LEU A 102 -9.90 13.87 -8.81
C LEU A 102 -8.59 13.93 -8.02
N VAL A 103 -8.49 13.23 -6.89
CA VAL A 103 -7.23 13.07 -6.14
C VAL A 103 -6.17 12.37 -6.97
N GLY A 104 -6.55 11.32 -7.72
CA GLY A 104 -5.65 10.59 -8.60
C GLY A 104 -5.15 11.44 -9.79
N ALA A 105 -5.96 12.36 -10.30
CA ALA A 105 -5.60 13.29 -11.37
C ALA A 105 -4.85 14.52 -10.84
N GLY A 106 -5.10 14.92 -9.59
CA GLY A 106 -4.56 16.13 -8.97
C GLY A 106 -5.21 17.42 -9.47
N VAL A 107 -6.47 17.36 -9.93
CA VAL A 107 -7.20 18.49 -10.55
C VAL A 107 -8.61 18.56 -9.94
N PRO A 108 -9.11 19.75 -9.56
CA PRO A 108 -10.47 19.91 -9.06
C PRO A 108 -11.50 19.64 -10.17
N GLY A 109 -12.69 19.18 -9.78
CA GLY A 109 -13.84 18.99 -10.66
C GLY A 109 -14.74 20.23 -10.70
N ALA A 110 -15.84 20.13 -11.45
CA ALA A 110 -16.82 21.22 -11.58
C ALA A 110 -17.77 21.35 -10.37
N ASP A 111 -17.97 20.28 -9.59
CA ASP A 111 -18.89 20.27 -8.46
C ASP A 111 -18.16 20.63 -7.14
N PRO A 112 -18.52 21.73 -6.46
CA PRO A 112 -17.92 22.14 -5.19
C PRO A 112 -18.05 21.09 -4.08
N ALA A 113 -19.16 20.36 -4.02
CA ALA A 113 -19.39 19.35 -2.98
C ALA A 113 -18.43 18.16 -3.14
N THR A 114 -18.25 17.69 -4.38
CA THR A 114 -17.27 16.65 -4.71
C THR A 114 -15.83 17.14 -4.52
N ASN A 115 -15.53 18.42 -4.78
CA ASN A 115 -14.21 19.00 -4.51
C ASN A 115 -13.88 19.04 -3.02
N ALA A 116 -14.84 19.38 -2.16
CA ALA A 116 -14.66 19.33 -0.71
C ALA A 116 -14.39 17.90 -0.21
N LEU A 117 -15.10 16.90 -0.75
CA LEU A 117 -14.84 15.49 -0.45
C LEU A 117 -13.44 15.07 -0.94
N ALA A 118 -13.05 15.48 -2.15
CA ALA A 118 -11.75 15.18 -2.73
C ALA A 118 -10.60 15.82 -1.94
N ALA A 119 -10.78 17.06 -1.44
CA ALA A 119 -9.84 17.72 -0.56
C ALA A 119 -9.66 16.97 0.78
N ARG A 120 -10.76 16.49 1.39
CA ARG A 120 -10.67 15.62 2.58
C ARG A 120 -9.90 14.34 2.28
N VAL A 121 -10.18 13.66 1.15
CA VAL A 121 -9.47 12.44 0.76
C VAL A 121 -8.00 12.70 0.43
N ALA A 122 -7.66 13.85 -0.13
CA ALA A 122 -6.29 14.30 -0.34
C ALA A 122 -5.57 14.52 1.00
N GLU A 123 -6.22 15.18 1.96
CA GLU A 123 -5.68 15.39 3.30
C GLU A 123 -5.47 14.07 4.04
N GLN A 124 -6.42 13.13 3.96
CA GLN A 124 -6.25 11.77 4.45
C GLN A 124 -5.04 11.09 3.80
N THR A 125 -4.87 11.25 2.48
CA THR A 125 -3.73 10.70 1.73
C THR A 125 -2.40 11.27 2.21
N LEU A 126 -2.33 12.57 2.50
CA LEU A 126 -1.13 13.23 3.01
C LEU A 126 -0.86 12.95 4.50
N SER A 127 -1.89 12.62 5.28
CA SER A 127 -1.76 12.27 6.69
C SER A 127 -1.39 10.81 6.92
N TYR A 128 -1.44 9.96 5.88
CA TYR A 128 -0.87 8.62 5.96
C TYR A 128 0.61 8.72 6.35
N PRO A 129 1.04 7.98 7.39
CA PRO A 129 2.45 7.89 7.72
C PRO A 129 3.21 7.45 6.47
N GLN A 130 4.32 8.13 6.17
CA GLN A 130 5.18 7.76 5.04
C GLN A 130 5.94 6.47 5.35
N TRP A 131 5.21 5.35 5.34
CA TRP A 131 5.74 3.98 5.36
C TRP A 131 6.61 3.70 4.13
N THR A 132 6.67 4.63 3.18
CA THR A 132 7.59 4.63 2.06
C THR A 132 9.01 4.30 2.52
N LYS A 133 9.52 4.89 3.61
CA LYS A 133 10.86 4.56 4.13
C LYS A 133 10.99 3.09 4.52
N THR A 134 10.03 2.56 5.28
CA THR A 134 10.03 1.16 5.71
C THR A 134 9.90 0.20 4.52
N ILE A 135 9.03 0.53 3.56
CA ILE A 135 8.86 -0.25 2.32
C ILE A 135 10.14 -0.21 1.47
N THR A 136 10.78 0.97 1.34
CA THR A 136 12.09 1.13 0.67
C THR A 136 13.14 0.24 1.32
N VAL A 137 13.28 0.30 2.65
CA VAL A 137 14.26 -0.51 3.39
C VAL A 137 13.97 -2.00 3.20
N GLY A 138 12.70 -2.41 3.24
CA GLY A 138 12.31 -3.81 3.00
C GLY A 138 12.68 -4.29 1.61
N PHE A 139 12.34 -3.54 0.56
CA PHE A 139 12.68 -3.90 -0.82
C PHE A 139 14.19 -3.83 -1.09
N LEU A 140 14.93 -2.90 -0.46
CA LEU A 140 16.39 -2.86 -0.53
C LEU A 140 17.01 -4.11 0.10
N GLY A 141 16.54 -4.52 1.29
CA GLY A 141 16.98 -5.75 1.93
C GLY A 141 16.70 -6.99 1.07
N LEU A 142 15.49 -7.08 0.51
CA LEU A 142 15.10 -8.13 -0.46
C LEU A 142 15.99 -8.14 -1.70
N THR A 143 16.32 -6.97 -2.24
CA THR A 143 17.21 -6.84 -3.39
C THR A 143 18.63 -7.29 -3.04
N GLY A 144 19.16 -6.86 -1.89
CA GLY A 144 20.48 -7.27 -1.42
C GLY A 144 20.59 -8.78 -1.22
N LEU A 145 19.56 -9.37 -0.60
CA LEU A 145 19.45 -10.83 -0.45
C LEU A 145 19.38 -11.53 -1.81
N GLY A 146 18.53 -11.03 -2.73
CA GLY A 146 18.41 -11.58 -4.08
C GLY A 146 19.74 -11.58 -4.83
N ILE A 147 20.48 -10.46 -4.79
CA ILE A 147 21.82 -10.35 -5.39
C ILE A 147 22.77 -11.38 -4.77
N PHE A 148 22.82 -11.46 -3.45
CA PHE A 148 23.69 -12.41 -2.76
C PHE A 148 23.42 -13.87 -3.20
N VAL A 149 22.14 -14.27 -3.23
CA VAL A 149 21.71 -15.60 -3.68
C VAL A 149 22.05 -15.85 -5.14
N THR A 150 21.84 -14.83 -5.98
CA THR A 150 22.14 -14.91 -7.41
C THR A 150 23.63 -15.15 -7.65
N VAL A 151 24.49 -14.41 -6.95
CA VAL A 151 25.95 -14.55 -7.05
C VAL A 151 26.39 -15.93 -6.60
N GLN A 152 25.89 -16.43 -5.47
CA GLN A 152 26.22 -17.79 -4.99
C GLN A 152 25.80 -18.86 -6.00
N ARG A 153 24.57 -18.81 -6.52
CA ARG A 153 24.08 -19.82 -7.48
C ARG A 153 24.81 -19.80 -8.82
N ILE A 154 25.29 -18.65 -9.27
CA ILE A 154 26.13 -18.54 -10.47
C ILE A 154 27.51 -19.16 -10.21
N GLN A 155 28.08 -18.95 -9.01
CA GLN A 155 29.37 -19.55 -8.63
C GLN A 155 29.30 -21.07 -8.51
N ASP A 156 28.16 -21.61 -8.06
CA ASP A 156 27.92 -23.05 -7.92
C ASP A 156 27.52 -23.74 -9.24
N ASP A 157 27.54 -23.02 -10.37
CA ASP A 157 27.11 -23.47 -11.70
C ASP A 157 25.71 -24.14 -11.70
N ASN A 158 24.82 -23.60 -10.86
CA ASN A 158 23.50 -24.15 -10.63
C ASN A 158 22.51 -23.60 -11.67
N GLY A 159 21.83 -24.49 -12.40
CA GLY A 159 20.82 -24.15 -13.41
C GLY A 159 19.62 -23.34 -12.89
N GLU A 160 19.45 -23.24 -11.56
CA GLU A 160 18.42 -22.40 -10.94
C GLU A 160 18.81 -20.92 -10.81
N ALA A 161 19.97 -20.48 -11.30
CA ALA A 161 20.41 -19.08 -11.28
C ALA A 161 19.41 -18.13 -11.97
N LEU A 162 18.66 -18.61 -12.97
CA LEU A 162 17.61 -17.82 -13.61
C LEU A 162 16.48 -17.44 -12.64
N GLN A 163 16.14 -18.32 -11.69
CA GLN A 163 15.07 -18.05 -10.72
C GLN A 163 15.48 -16.96 -9.72
N SER A 164 16.73 -16.97 -9.26
CA SER A 164 17.25 -15.96 -8.35
C SER A 164 17.44 -14.61 -9.03
N ILE A 165 17.86 -14.58 -10.30
CA ILE A 165 17.87 -13.36 -11.13
C ILE A 165 16.46 -12.79 -11.25
N ALA A 166 15.47 -13.61 -11.59
CA ALA A 166 14.08 -13.17 -11.73
C ALA A 166 13.52 -12.61 -10.42
N PHE A 167 13.82 -13.25 -9.28
CA PHE A 167 13.43 -12.78 -7.95
C PHE A 167 14.06 -11.42 -7.62
N THR A 168 15.35 -11.26 -7.92
CA THR A 168 16.08 -10.01 -7.69
C THR A 168 15.49 -8.87 -8.52
N LEU A 169 15.21 -9.13 -9.80
CA LEU A 169 14.57 -8.17 -10.69
C LEU A 169 13.17 -7.79 -10.20
N TYR A 170 12.38 -8.77 -9.72
CA TYR A 170 11.08 -8.50 -9.12
C TYR A 170 11.19 -7.55 -7.92
N ALA A 171 12.15 -7.75 -7.02
CA ALA A 171 12.38 -6.88 -5.87
C ALA A 171 12.76 -5.45 -6.31
N VAL A 172 13.64 -5.31 -7.30
CA VAL A 172 14.06 -4.00 -7.85
C VAL A 172 12.88 -3.28 -8.51
N VAL A 173 12.12 -3.96 -9.36
CA VAL A 173 10.95 -3.39 -10.02
C VAL A 173 9.89 -2.99 -9.00
N GLY A 174 9.64 -3.85 -8.00
CA GLY A 174 8.74 -3.55 -6.89
C GLY A 174 9.15 -2.30 -6.10
N LEU A 175 10.45 -2.13 -5.82
CA LEU A 175 11.00 -0.92 -5.20
C LEU A 175 10.66 0.33 -6.02
N ILE A 176 11.03 0.33 -7.31
CA ILE A 176 10.87 1.48 -8.22
C ILE A 176 9.39 1.85 -8.35
N LEU A 177 8.53 0.87 -8.64
CA LEU A 177 7.10 1.10 -8.81
C LEU A 177 6.47 1.67 -7.54
N THR A 178 6.82 1.14 -6.38
CA THR A 178 6.29 1.63 -5.10
C THR A 178 6.70 3.08 -4.84
N GLN A 179 7.95 3.46 -5.12
CA GLN A 179 8.40 4.85 -5.00
C GLN A 179 7.67 5.79 -5.96
N VAL A 180 7.59 5.41 -7.24
CA VAL A 180 6.93 6.22 -8.28
C VAL A 180 5.46 6.42 -7.96
N MET A 181 4.76 5.36 -7.55
CA MET A 181 3.35 5.43 -7.17
C MET A 181 3.14 6.28 -5.92
N ALA A 182 3.97 6.14 -4.89
CA ALA A 182 3.90 6.95 -3.67
C ALA A 182 4.16 8.43 -3.97
N ALA A 183 5.20 8.75 -4.75
CA ALA A 183 5.52 10.11 -5.15
C ALA A 183 4.40 10.74 -5.99
N ARG A 184 3.86 10.01 -6.98
CA ARG A 184 2.74 10.46 -7.80
C ARG A 184 1.50 10.74 -6.95
N ARG A 185 1.18 9.84 -6.01
CA ARG A 185 0.03 9.99 -5.13
C ARG A 185 0.14 11.23 -4.23
N ASN A 186 1.32 11.48 -3.64
CA ASN A 186 1.55 12.67 -2.83
C ASN A 186 1.49 13.95 -3.66
N ARG A 187 2.16 13.96 -4.83
CA ARG A 187 2.16 15.12 -5.73
C ARG A 187 0.74 15.51 -6.16
N ASN A 188 -0.07 14.53 -6.53
CA ASN A 188 -1.43 14.79 -7.00
C ASN A 188 -2.36 15.20 -5.85
N ALA A 189 -2.21 14.61 -4.67
CA ALA A 189 -2.96 15.04 -3.48
C ALA A 189 -2.62 16.49 -3.07
N THR A 190 -1.34 16.87 -3.09
CA THR A 190 -0.91 18.27 -2.82
C THR A 190 -1.48 19.23 -3.85
N LYS A 191 -1.33 18.95 -5.15
CA LYS A 191 -1.87 19.79 -6.23
C LYS A 191 -3.36 20.02 -6.09
N LEU A 192 -4.13 18.96 -5.83
CA LEU A 192 -5.58 19.09 -5.65
C LEU A 192 -5.90 19.96 -4.44
N ARG A 193 -5.23 19.72 -3.30
CA ARG A 193 -5.48 20.49 -2.07
C ARG A 193 -5.22 21.98 -2.29
N GLU A 194 -4.09 22.32 -2.93
CA GLU A 194 -3.74 23.70 -3.26
C GLU A 194 -4.76 24.32 -4.23
N ALA A 195 -5.16 23.58 -5.27
CA ALA A 195 -6.15 24.05 -6.23
C ALA A 195 -7.51 24.32 -5.58
N VAL A 196 -8.00 23.43 -4.71
CA VAL A 196 -9.29 23.63 -4.01
C VAL A 196 -9.21 24.78 -3.00
N LEU A 197 -8.07 24.96 -2.32
CA LEU A 197 -7.86 26.09 -1.39
C LEU A 197 -7.82 27.45 -2.10
N HIS A 198 -7.25 27.50 -3.31
CA HIS A 198 -7.20 28.72 -4.11
C HIS A 198 -8.55 29.09 -4.73
N ASP A 199 -9.42 28.11 -4.96
CA ASP A 199 -10.73 28.31 -5.60
C ASP A 199 -11.87 28.57 -4.57
N THR A 200 -11.62 28.33 -3.27
CA THR A 200 -12.54 28.74 -2.21
C THR A 200 -12.40 30.24 -1.93
N PRO A 201 -13.46 31.06 -2.11
CA PRO A 201 -13.43 32.47 -1.74
C PRO A 201 -13.08 32.61 -0.26
N ARG A 202 -12.17 33.52 0.08
CA ARG A 202 -11.87 33.79 1.49
C ARG A 202 -13.14 34.32 2.16
N PRO A 203 -13.46 33.90 3.40
CA PRO A 203 -14.64 34.42 4.13
C PRO A 203 -14.65 35.94 4.31
N ASN A 204 -13.54 36.61 4.01
CA ASN A 204 -13.29 38.02 4.21
C ASN A 204 -13.53 38.84 2.93
N GLU A 205 -13.83 38.18 1.81
CA GLU A 205 -14.18 38.81 0.54
C GLU A 205 -15.68 38.63 0.28
N ALA A 206 -16.50 39.15 1.20
CA ALA A 206 -17.87 39.46 0.86
C ALA A 206 -17.83 40.61 -0.17
N PRO A 207 -18.48 40.48 -1.34
CA PRO A 207 -18.60 41.61 -2.24
C PRO A 207 -19.43 42.68 -1.52
N GLU A 208 -18.82 43.81 -1.18
CA GLU A 208 -19.57 45.06 -1.13
C GLU A 208 -20.07 45.32 -2.56
N ARG A 209 -21.33 44.94 -2.83
CA ARG A 209 -22.26 45.57 -3.77
C ARG A 209 -23.58 44.83 -3.84
#